data_AF-A0AAW0JU16-F1
#
_entry.id   AF-A0AAW0JU16-F1
#
_cell.length_a   1.000
_cell.length_b   1.000
_cell.length_c   1.000
_cell.angle_alpha   90.00
_cell.angle_beta   90.00
_cell.angle_gamma   90.00
#
_symmetry.space_group_name_H-M   'P 1'
#
loop_
_entity.id
_entity.type
_entity.pdbx_description
1 polymer ?
#
loop_
_entity_poly.entity_id
_entity_poly.type
_entity_poly.pdbx_seq_one_letter_code
_entity_poly.pdbx_strand_id
1 'polypeptide(L)'
;MDMHTEIRDFMITVSKKELVAAKFPNREHWLPLSNLDMCFGPPLDFSLFFCYTKPTCEENWTFVSKVEVLKKALAEALVPYYALAGEIVPNSMGEPEILCNNRGVDFIEGPRFFQKIIRFAWHVLPNAA
;
A
#
# COMPACT_ATOMS: atom_id res chain seq x y z
N MET A 1 -10.27 8.37 -39.76
CA MET A 1 -9.56 7.08 -39.93
C MET A 1 -9.19 6.64 -38.54
N ASP A 2 -10.07 5.82 -37.99
CA ASP A 2 -10.19 5.54 -36.57
C ASP A 2 -9.05 4.64 -36.11
N MET A 3 -8.34 5.11 -35.09
CA MET A 3 -7.33 4.34 -34.38
C MET A 3 -8.06 3.32 -33.52
N HIS A 4 -8.30 2.14 -34.08
CA HIS A 4 -8.75 0.98 -33.31
C HIS A 4 -7.66 0.61 -32.31
N THR A 5 -7.72 1.18 -31.11
CA THR A 5 -7.00 0.68 -29.95
C THR A 5 -7.63 -0.67 -29.59
N GLU A 6 -6.99 -1.78 -29.99
CA GLU A 6 -7.30 -3.09 -29.43
C GLU A 6 -7.05 -3.02 -27.92
N ILE A 7 -8.13 -2.90 -27.13
CA ILE A 7 -8.08 -3.17 -25.70
C ILE A 7 -7.90 -4.68 -25.58
N ARG A 8 -6.63 -5.10 -25.47
CA ARG A 8 -6.31 -6.48 -25.12
C ARG A 8 -6.50 -6.61 -23.62
N ASP A 9 -7.40 -7.49 -23.21
CA ASP A 9 -7.59 -7.81 -21.81
C ASP A 9 -6.33 -8.51 -21.28
N PHE A 10 -5.59 -7.81 -20.41
CA PHE A 10 -4.45 -8.37 -19.71
C PHE A 10 -4.93 -8.99 -18.39
N MET A 11 -4.92 -10.32 -18.33
CA MET A 11 -5.27 -11.04 -17.10
C MET A 11 -4.13 -10.94 -16.08
N ILE A 12 -4.35 -10.19 -15.00
CA ILE A 12 -3.42 -10.09 -13.88
C ILE A 12 -3.78 -11.18 -12.86
N THR A 13 -2.88 -12.14 -12.66
CA THR A 13 -3.03 -13.15 -11.60
C THR A 13 -2.35 -12.66 -10.32
N VAL A 14 -3.11 -12.51 -9.25
CA VAL A 14 -2.57 -12.29 -7.90
C VAL A 14 -2.07 -13.63 -7.38
N SER A 15 -0.79 -13.71 -7.01
CA SER A 15 -0.19 -14.94 -6.46
C SER A 15 -0.35 -15.01 -4.95
N LYS A 16 0.00 -13.92 -4.25
CA LYS A 16 0.03 -13.88 -2.79
C LYS A 16 -0.23 -12.46 -2.31
N LYS A 17 -1.00 -12.36 -1.23
CA LYS A 17 -1.21 -11.15 -0.45
C LYS A 17 -0.64 -11.39 0.94
N GLU A 18 0.20 -10.48 1.40
CA GLU A 18 0.88 -10.56 2.70
C GLU A 18 0.85 -9.19 3.36
N LEU A 19 0.67 -9.17 4.67
CA LEU A 19 0.64 -7.94 5.43
C LEU A 19 2.04 -7.63 5.97
N VAL A 20 2.56 -6.45 5.64
CA VAL A 20 3.89 -6.00 6.04
C VAL A 20 3.74 -4.88 7.07
N ALA A 21 4.11 -5.16 8.31
CA ALA A 21 4.12 -4.19 9.40
C ALA A 21 5.50 -3.51 9.53
N ALA A 22 5.55 -2.40 10.26
CA ALA A 22 6.81 -1.74 10.57
C ALA A 22 7.71 -2.67 11.41
N LYS A 23 9.02 -2.59 11.17
CA LYS A 23 10.03 -3.44 11.82
C LYS A 23 10.09 -3.27 13.36
N PHE A 24 9.60 -2.16 13.89
CA PHE A 24 9.55 -1.90 15.34
C PHE A 24 8.12 -1.53 15.76
N PRO A 25 7.61 -2.04 16.89
CA PRO A 25 6.30 -1.66 17.38
C PRO A 25 6.32 -0.20 17.82
N ASN A 26 5.63 0.65 17.07
CA ASN A 26 5.34 2.00 17.51
C ASN A 26 4.21 1.95 18.54
N ARG A 27 4.26 2.86 19.51
CA ARG A 27 3.21 2.97 20.52
C ARG A 27 1.89 3.29 19.83
N GLU A 28 0.83 2.61 20.25
CA GLU A 28 -0.52 2.95 19.78
C GLU A 28 -0.85 4.38 20.20
N HIS A 29 -1.28 5.17 19.23
CA HIS A 29 -1.77 6.53 19.44
C HIS A 29 -2.65 6.97 18.28
N TRP A 30 -3.43 7.99 18.54
CA TRP A 30 -4.29 8.63 17.55
C TRP A 30 -3.58 9.85 16.98
N LEU A 31 -3.62 9.96 15.66
CA LEU A 31 -3.18 11.15 14.95
C LEU A 31 -4.42 11.86 14.38
N PRO A 32 -4.78 13.05 14.90
CA PRO A 32 -5.86 13.83 14.34
C PRO A 32 -5.46 14.36 12.96
N LEU A 33 -6.41 14.34 12.02
CA LEU A 33 -6.22 14.91 10.68
C LEU A 33 -6.32 16.43 10.74
N SER A 34 -5.51 17.13 9.94
CA SER A 34 -5.65 18.58 9.83
C SER A 34 -6.89 18.94 9.00
N ASN A 35 -7.35 20.19 9.11
CA ASN A 35 -8.46 20.69 8.30
C ASN A 35 -8.25 20.48 6.79
N LEU A 36 -7.00 20.55 6.32
CA LEU A 36 -6.68 20.32 4.91
C LEU A 36 -6.81 18.84 4.54
N ASP A 37 -6.36 17.94 5.41
CA ASP A 37 -6.47 16.49 5.21
C ASP A 37 -7.95 16.05 5.23
N MET A 38 -8.77 16.68 6.07
CA MET A 38 -10.22 16.46 6.11
C MET A 38 -10.93 16.93 4.84
N CYS A 39 -10.48 18.01 4.20
CA CYS A 39 -11.05 18.49 2.94
C CYS A 39 -10.85 17.50 1.78
N PHE A 40 -9.73 16.79 1.76
CA PHE A 40 -9.44 15.73 0.78
C PHE A 40 -9.80 14.33 1.32
N GLY A 41 -10.71 14.30 2.30
CA GLY A 41 -10.85 13.25 3.29
C GLY A 41 -11.00 11.82 2.76
N PRO A 42 -10.86 10.83 3.65
CA PRO A 42 -11.01 9.43 3.31
C PRO A 42 -12.41 9.12 2.73
N PRO A 43 -12.49 8.17 1.77
CA PRO A 43 -11.40 7.37 1.24
C PRO A 43 -10.65 8.08 0.10
N LEU A 44 -9.36 8.36 0.31
CA LEU A 44 -8.46 8.78 -0.75
C LEU A 44 -7.85 7.52 -1.39
N ASP A 45 -8.37 7.11 -2.55
CA ASP A 45 -7.80 6.00 -3.34
C ASP A 45 -6.94 6.58 -4.47
N PHE A 46 -5.63 6.60 -4.25
CA PHE A 46 -4.66 6.89 -5.31
C PHE A 46 -3.79 5.67 -5.57
N SER A 47 -3.56 5.38 -6.84
CA SER A 47 -2.78 4.24 -7.28
C SER A 47 -1.59 4.73 -8.10
N LEU A 48 -0.39 4.32 -7.68
CA LEU A 48 0.84 4.58 -8.42
C LEU A 48 1.31 3.29 -9.09
N PHE A 49 1.85 3.46 -10.30
CA PHE A 49 2.28 2.36 -11.14
C PHE A 49 3.73 2.54 -11.59
N PHE A 50 4.60 1.61 -11.22
CA PHE A 50 6.03 1.66 -11.55
C PHE A 50 6.42 0.45 -12.42
N CYS A 51 6.99 0.74 -13.60
CA CYS A 51 7.57 -0.26 -14.50
C CYS A 51 9.09 -0.21 -14.44
N TYR A 52 9.72 -1.36 -14.24
CA TYR A 52 11.18 -1.51 -14.26
C TYR A 52 11.59 -2.43 -15.40
N THR A 53 12.63 -2.05 -16.12
CA THR A 53 13.24 -2.91 -17.14
C THR A 53 13.95 -4.08 -16.46
N LYS A 54 13.89 -5.27 -17.09
CA LYS A 54 14.65 -6.41 -16.60
C LYS A 54 16.14 -6.09 -16.72
N PRO A 55 16.94 -6.18 -15.64
CA PRO A 55 18.37 -5.96 -15.73
C PRO A 55 18.99 -6.99 -16.68
N THR A 56 19.90 -6.51 -17.54
CA THR A 56 20.60 -7.29 -18.56
C THR A 56 21.81 -8.04 -18.02
N CYS A 57 22.31 -7.66 -16.84
CA CYS A 57 23.42 -8.32 -16.17
C CYS A 57 22.98 -9.65 -15.55
N GLU A 58 23.87 -10.65 -15.52
CA GLU A 58 23.71 -11.95 -14.84
C GLU A 58 23.69 -11.80 -13.31
N GLU A 59 22.82 -10.94 -12.80
CA GLU A 59 22.54 -10.90 -11.39
C GLU A 59 21.66 -12.11 -11.06
N ASN A 60 22.19 -13.04 -10.27
CA ASN A 60 21.54 -14.26 -9.77
C ASN A 60 20.34 -13.98 -8.83
N TRP A 61 19.63 -12.89 -9.03
CA TRP A 61 18.49 -12.49 -8.23
C TRP A 61 17.23 -13.16 -8.76
N THR A 62 16.72 -14.10 -7.97
CA THR A 62 15.42 -14.72 -8.23
C THR A 62 14.29 -13.70 -7.99
N PHE A 63 13.11 -13.99 -8.53
CA PHE A 63 11.91 -13.19 -8.22
C PHE A 63 11.65 -13.14 -6.71
N VAL A 64 11.85 -14.26 -6.03
CA VAL A 64 11.67 -14.41 -4.58
C VAL A 64 12.61 -13.48 -3.82
N SER A 65 13.91 -13.45 -4.16
CA SER A 65 14.86 -12.59 -3.44
C SER A 65 14.55 -11.10 -3.61
N LYS A 66 14.09 -10.69 -4.79
CA LYS A 66 13.64 -9.31 -5.04
C LYS A 66 12.44 -8.96 -4.16
N VAL A 67 11.44 -9.83 -4.11
CA VAL A 67 10.26 -9.65 -3.28
C VAL A 67 10.62 -9.54 -1.80
N GLU A 68 11.50 -10.39 -1.29
CA GLU A 68 11.96 -10.37 0.10
C GLU A 68 12.67 -9.05 0.46
N VAL A 69 13.59 -8.59 -0.39
CA VAL A 69 14.28 -7.31 -0.19
C VAL A 69 13.29 -6.16 -0.15
N LEU A 70 12.27 -6.20 -1.02
CA LEU A 70 11.26 -5.16 -1.09
C LEU A 70 10.32 -5.17 0.12
N LYS A 71 9.95 -6.34 0.65
CA LYS A 71 9.19 -6.46 1.89
C LYS A 71 9.99 -5.92 3.08
N LYS A 72 11.28 -6.26 3.17
CA LYS A 72 12.17 -5.76 4.21
C LYS A 72 12.34 -4.24 4.14
N ALA A 73 12.58 -3.70 2.94
CA ALA A 73 12.69 -2.26 2.73
C ALA A 73 11.39 -1.53 3.07
N LEU A 74 10.23 -2.12 2.76
CA LEU A 74 8.93 -1.57 3.15
C LEU A 74 8.76 -1.56 4.68
N ALA A 75 9.08 -2.65 5.37
CA ALA A 75 9.01 -2.72 6.83
C ALA A 75 9.92 -1.68 7.52
N GLU A 76 11.08 -1.37 6.92
CA GLU A 76 11.99 -0.32 7.41
C GLU A 76 11.47 1.09 7.08
N ALA A 77 10.89 1.31 5.90
CA ALA A 77 10.28 2.58 5.51
C ALA A 77 9.05 2.92 6.36
N LEU A 78 8.29 1.93 6.81
CA LEU A 78 7.13 2.16 7.69
C LEU A 78 7.51 2.65 9.10
N VAL A 79 8.79 2.63 9.49
CA VAL A 79 9.21 3.17 10.79
C VAL A 79 9.05 4.71 10.85
N PRO A 80 9.65 5.49 9.93
CA PRO A 80 9.39 6.94 9.88
C PRO A 80 8.00 7.28 9.33
N TYR A 81 7.42 6.43 8.46
CA TYR A 81 6.09 6.63 7.87
C TYR A 81 5.01 5.78 8.53
N TYR A 82 5.03 5.69 9.86
CA TYR A 82 4.20 4.78 10.63
C TYR A 82 2.70 5.01 10.52
N ALA A 83 2.29 6.25 10.21
CA ALA A 83 0.89 6.57 9.96
C ALA A 83 0.32 5.67 8.85
N LEU A 84 1.11 5.39 7.79
CA LEU A 84 0.69 4.55 6.65
C LEU A 84 0.39 3.09 7.03
N ALA A 85 0.90 2.63 8.17
CA ALA A 85 0.64 1.29 8.72
C ALA A 85 -0.53 1.29 9.73
N GLY A 86 -1.23 2.41 9.88
CA GLY A 86 -2.39 2.55 10.76
C GLY A 86 -3.74 2.33 10.05
N GLU A 87 -4.81 2.62 10.77
CA GLU A 87 -6.19 2.51 10.29
C GLU A 87 -6.94 3.83 10.51
N ILE A 88 -7.94 4.11 9.69
CA ILE A 88 -8.76 5.32 9.86
C ILE A 88 -9.97 4.95 10.70
N VAL A 89 -10.10 5.62 11.84
CA VAL A 89 -11.19 5.44 12.80
C VAL A 89 -11.83 6.80 13.10
N PRO A 90 -13.15 6.88 13.28
CA PRO A 90 -13.79 8.11 13.69
C PRO A 90 -13.58 8.37 15.19
N ASN A 91 -13.42 9.63 15.56
CA ASN A 91 -13.34 10.06 16.95
C ASN A 91 -14.73 10.23 17.57
N SER A 92 -14.78 10.66 18.85
CA SER A 92 -16.04 10.90 19.56
C SER A 92 -16.93 11.99 18.94
N MET A 93 -16.37 12.84 18.08
CA MET A 93 -17.08 13.88 17.33
C MET A 93 -17.43 13.43 15.90
N GLY A 94 -17.09 12.20 15.51
CA GLY A 94 -17.33 11.65 14.17
C GLY A 94 -16.30 12.06 13.11
N GLU A 95 -15.23 12.77 13.50
CA GLU A 95 -14.17 13.17 12.58
C GLU A 95 -13.17 12.02 12.39
N PRO A 96 -12.62 11.84 11.17
CA PRO A 96 -11.64 10.79 10.90
C PRO A 96 -10.29 11.08 11.56
N GLU A 97 -9.76 10.09 12.28
CA GLU A 97 -8.42 10.07 12.88
C GLU A 97 -7.65 8.83 12.44
N ILE A 98 -6.33 8.91 12.42
CA ILE A 98 -5.48 7.75 12.13
C ILE A 98 -5.11 7.07 13.45
N LEU A 99 -5.60 5.84 13.64
CA LEU A 99 -5.13 4.93 14.68
C LEU A 99 -3.82 4.28 14.23
N CYS A 100 -2.72 4.71 14.83
CA CYS A 100 -1.39 4.16 14.57
C CYS A 100 -1.14 2.88 15.37
N ASN A 101 -1.80 1.78 14.99
CA ASN A 101 -1.71 0.46 15.65
C ASN A 101 -0.71 -0.52 15.01
N ASN A 102 0.07 -0.05 14.02
CA ASN A 102 0.99 -0.89 13.25
C ASN A 102 0.30 -2.14 12.64
N ARG A 103 -0.98 -2.01 12.25
CA ARG A 103 -1.72 -3.04 11.50
C ARG A 103 -0.98 -3.43 10.23
N GLY A 104 -0.25 -2.52 9.61
CA GLY A 104 0.62 -2.78 8.46
C GLY A 104 -0.07 -2.61 7.11
N VAL A 105 0.71 -2.77 6.05
CA VAL A 105 0.31 -2.49 4.66
C VAL A 105 0.18 -3.79 3.88
N ASP A 106 -0.84 -3.86 3.04
CA ASP A 106 -1.06 -4.99 2.12
C ASP A 106 0.00 -4.99 1.00
N PHE A 107 0.82 -6.04 0.95
CA PHE A 107 1.79 -6.30 -0.11
C PHE A 107 1.30 -7.45 -1.00
N ILE A 108 1.10 -7.17 -2.28
CA ILE A 108 0.57 -8.13 -3.25
C ILE A 108 1.64 -8.43 -4.31
N GLU A 109 1.89 -9.72 -4.56
CA GLU A 109 2.82 -10.21 -5.59
C GLU A 109 2.09 -11.04 -6.64
N GLY A 110 2.56 -10.97 -7.88
CA GLY A 110 2.00 -11.70 -9.04
C GLY A 110 3.10 -12.39 -9.85
N PRO A 111 2.82 -13.55 -10.48
CA PRO A 111 3.85 -14.43 -11.02
C PRO A 111 4.37 -14.02 -12.41
N ARG A 112 3.76 -13.02 -13.07
CA ARG A 112 4.10 -12.66 -14.47
C ARG A 112 4.29 -11.19 -14.76
N PHE A 113 4.26 -10.32 -13.75
CA PHE A 113 4.52 -8.90 -13.96
C PHE A 113 5.08 -8.27 -12.68
N PHE A 114 6.16 -7.50 -12.82
CA PHE A 114 6.59 -6.54 -11.80
C PHE A 114 5.65 -5.32 -11.84
N GLN A 115 4.36 -5.55 -11.64
CA GLN A 115 3.40 -4.49 -11.37
C GLN A 115 3.21 -4.44 -9.87
N LYS A 116 4.01 -3.62 -9.20
CA LYS A 116 3.72 -3.28 -7.82
C LYS A 116 2.64 -2.23 -7.82
N ILE A 117 1.43 -2.67 -7.54
CA ILE A 117 0.36 -1.78 -7.14
C ILE A 117 0.55 -1.59 -5.64
N ILE A 118 1.12 -0.45 -5.23
CA ILE A 118 0.98 -0.01 -3.85
C ILE A 118 -0.39 0.65 -3.80
N ARG A 119 -1.40 -0.12 -3.40
CA ARG A 119 -2.72 0.43 -3.14
C ARG A 119 -2.74 0.87 -1.67
N PHE A 120 -2.75 2.17 -1.45
CA PHE A 120 -3.06 2.71 -0.12
C PHE A 120 -4.58 2.71 0.03
N ALA A 121 -5.15 1.54 0.23
CA ALA A 121 -6.54 1.43 0.66
C ALA A 121 -6.56 1.62 2.18
N TRP A 122 -6.78 2.86 2.62
CA TRP A 122 -7.15 3.09 4.01
C TRP A 122 -8.56 2.55 4.19
N HIS A 123 -8.65 1.34 4.75
CA HIS A 123 -9.93 0.76 5.10
C HIS A 123 -10.54 1.61 6.22
N VAL A 124 -11.60 2.34 5.90
CA VAL A 124 -12.53 2.86 6.92
C VAL A 124 -13.29 1.65 7.43
N LEU A 125 -13.10 1.31 8.71
CA LEU A 125 -13.89 0.25 9.32
C LEU A 125 -15.37 0.67 9.31
N PRO A 126 -16.30 -0.15 8.80
CA PRO A 126 -17.69 0.23 8.59
C PRO A 126 -18.51 0.46 9.87
N ASN A 127 -17.92 0.40 11.06
CA ASN A 127 -18.64 0.51 12.32
C ASN A 127 -18.08 1.63 13.20
N ALA A 128 -18.61 2.83 13.00
CA ALA A 128 -18.96 3.69 14.12
C ALA A 128 -20.31 4.33 13.81
N ALA A 129 -21.34 3.67 14.30
CA ALA A 129 -22.66 4.24 14.52
C ALA A 129 -22.79 4.51 16.01
#